data_AF-A0A1H9ZQM1-F1
#
_entry.id   AF-A0A1H9ZQM1-F1
#
_cell.length_a   1.000
_cell.length_b   1.000
_cell.length_c   1.000
_cell.angle_alpha   90.00
_cell.angle_beta   90.00
_cell.angle_gamma   90.00
#
_symmetry.space_group_name_H-M   'P 1'
#
loop_
_entity.id
_entity.type
_entity.pdbx_description
1 polymer ?
#
loop_
_entity_poly.entity_id
_entity_poly.type
_entity_poly.pdbx_seq_one_letter_code
_entity_poly.pdbx_strand_id
1 'polypeptide(L)' 'MTRLEELKVEINSLRNKLGNYLDSNEDYEKIFSLNIKIDQLIVEYHRLFDRKEAQ' A
#
# COMPACT_ATOMS: atom_id res chain seq x y z
N MET A 1 -16.83 7.61 0.90
CA MET A 1 -15.42 7.33 0.54
C MET A 1 -15.42 6.69 -0.83
N THR A 2 -14.54 7.14 -1.72
CA THR A 2 -14.29 6.45 -2.98
C THR A 2 -13.24 5.36 -2.76
N ARG A 3 -13.29 4.27 -3.55
CA ARG A 3 -12.29 3.19 -3.50
C ARG A 3 -10.85 3.70 -3.56
N LEU A 4 -10.63 4.80 -4.28
CA LEU A 4 -9.35 5.47 -4.43
C LEU A 4 -8.84 6.09 -3.11
N GLU A 5 -9.73 6.67 -2.33
CA GLU A 5 -9.42 7.18 -0.99
C GLU A 5 -9.16 6.04 0.00
N GLU A 6 -9.91 4.95 -0.09
CA GLU A 6 -9.69 3.76 0.75
C GLU A 6 -8.30 3.16 0.50
N LEU A 7 -7.92 2.99 -0.77
CA LEU A 7 -6.59 2.50 -1.15
C LEU A 7 -5.49 3.42 -0.68
N LYS A 8 -5.67 4.74 -0.79
CA LYS A 8 -4.69 5.71 -0.28
C LYS A 8 -4.49 5.60 1.23
N VAL A 9 -5.58 5.44 2.00
CA VAL A 9 -5.52 5.24 3.45
C VAL A 9 -4.86 3.91 3.79
N GLU A 10 -5.20 2.83 3.08
CA GLU A 10 -4.64 1.50 3.30
C GLU A 10 -3.13 1.46 3.02
N ILE A 11 -2.68 2.03 1.89
CA ILE A 11 -1.26 2.15 1.53
C ILE A 11 -0.50 2.90 2.63
N ASN A 12 -1.01 4.03 3.11
CA ASN A 12 -0.36 4.81 4.17
C ASN A 12 -0.29 4.03 5.49
N SER A 13 -1.37 3.34 5.85
CA SER A 13 -1.39 2.48 7.06
C SER A 13 -0.33 1.38 6.98
N LEU A 14 -0.23 0.70 5.84
CA LEU A 14 0.76 -0.36 5.62
C LEU A 14 2.20 0.18 5.57
N ARG A 15 2.42 1.37 5.01
CA ARG A 15 3.73 2.04 5.04
C ARG A 15 4.17 2.37 6.47
N ASN A 16 3.26 2.85 7.31
CA ASN A 16 3.56 3.09 8.73
C ASN A 16 3.90 1.77 9.44
N LYS A 17 3.15 0.70 9.14
CA LYS A 17 3.43 -0.64 9.67
C LYS A 17 4.80 -1.16 9.21
N LEU A 18 5.18 -0.89 7.95
CA LEU A 18 6.49 -1.26 7.41
C LEU A 18 7.62 -0.51 8.12
N GLY A 19 7.44 0.79 8.39
CA GLY A 19 8.37 1.56 9.22
C GLY A 19 8.58 0.92 10.58
N ASN A 20 7.49 0.59 11.29
CA ASN A 20 7.57 -0.08 12.59
C ASN A 20 8.30 -1.43 12.53
N TYR A 21 8.12 -2.20 11.44
CA TYR A 21 8.81 -3.48 11.25
C TYR A 21 10.32 -3.30 11.04
N LEU A 22 10.71 -2.27 10.28
CA LEU A 22 12.11 -1.92 10.07
C LEU A 22 12.77 -1.43 11.37
N ASP A 23 12.08 -0.60 12.16
CA ASP A 23 12.56 -0.12 13.46
C ASP A 23 12.67 -1.24 14.51
N SER A 24 11.78 -2.25 14.46
CA SER A 24 11.76 -3.36 15.42
C SER A 24 12.67 -4.53 15.03
N ASN A 25 13.44 -4.42 13.94
CA ASN A 25 14.23 -5.50 13.36
C ASN A 25 13.43 -6.82 13.18
N GLU A 26 12.20 -6.68 12.68
CA GLU A 26 11.30 -7.82 12.46
C GLU A 26 11.78 -8.75 11.34
N ASP A 27 11.18 -9.94 11.28
CA ASP A 27 11.48 -10.96 10.27
C ASP A 27 11.45 -10.40 8.85
N TYR A 28 12.53 -10.65 8.11
CA TYR A 28 12.66 -10.25 6.71
C TYR A 28 11.48 -10.75 5.86
N GLU A 29 10.98 -11.96 6.09
CA GLU A 29 9.83 -12.51 5.37
C GLU A 29 8.56 -11.68 5.58
N LYS A 30 8.33 -11.17 6.80
CA LYS A 30 7.17 -10.30 7.10
C LYS A 30 7.32 -8.94 6.43
N ILE A 31 8.53 -8.36 6.48
CA ILE A 31 8.86 -7.09 5.82
C ILE A 31 8.65 -7.23 4.31
N PHE A 32 9.17 -8.30 3.70
CA PHE A 32 9.06 -8.57 2.28
C PHE A 32 7.61 -8.78 1.84
N SER A 33 6.85 -9.59 2.59
CA SER A 33 5.42 -9.81 2.31
C SER A 33 4.60 -8.53 2.42
N LEU A 34 4.90 -7.69 3.41
CA LEU A 34 4.25 -6.40 3.59
C LEU A 34 4.60 -5.42 2.45
N ASN A 35 5.85 -5.43 2.00
CA ASN A 35 6.31 -4.63 0.87
C ASN A 35 5.59 -5.00 -0.44
N ILE A 36 5.52 -6.30 -0.76
CA ILE A 36 4.76 -6.80 -1.92
C ILE A 36 3.30 -6.35 -1.86
N LYS A 37 2.67 -6.43 -0.69
CA LYS A 37 1.28 -6.02 -0.51
C LYS A 37 1.09 -4.52 -0.78
N ILE A 38 2.03 -3.69 -0.33
CA ILE A 38 2.00 -2.23 -0.59
C ILE A 38 2.10 -1.98 -2.10
N ASP A 39 3.02 -2.64 -2.80
CA ASP A 39 3.18 -2.47 -4.25
C ASP A 39 1.93 -2.89 -5.03
N GLN A 40 1.29 -4.00 -4.64
CA GLN A 40 0.03 -4.44 -5.25
C GLN A 40 -1.08 -3.38 -5.10
N LEU A 41 -1.19 -2.76 -3.93
CA LEU A 41 -2.19 -1.72 -3.67
C LEU A 41 -1.87 -0.43 -4.43
N ILE A 42 -0.60 -0.07 -4.58
CA ILE A 42 -0.17 1.08 -5.40
C ILE A 42 -0.57 0.85 -6.86
N VAL A 43 -0.34 -0.36 -7.39
CA VAL A 43 -0.76 -0.71 -8.75
C VAL A 43 -2.28 -0.63 -8.91
N GLU A 44 -3.06 -1.13 -7.93
CA GLU A 44 -4.53 -1.00 -7.95
C GLU A 44 -4.98 0.47 -7.91
N TYR A 45 -4.34 1.28 -7.08
CA TYR A 45 -4.60 2.71 -6.97
C TYR A 45 -4.39 3.42 -8.30
N HIS A 46 -3.24 3.20 -8.95
CA HIS A 46 -2.94 3.82 -10.24
C HIS A 46 -3.89 3.35 -11.34
N ARG A 47 -4.21 2.06 -11.40
CA ARG A 47 -5.20 1.53 -12.36
C ARG A 47 -6.57 2.18 -12.22
N LEU A 48 -7.01 2.45 -10.98
CA LEU A 48 -8.28 3.13 -10.72
C LEU A 48 -8.20 4.63 -10.99
N PHE A 49 -7.05 5.24 -10.75
CA PHE A 49 -6.79 6.65 -11.07
C PHE A 49 -6.84 6.89 -12.58
N ASP A 50 -6.13 6.10 -13.37
CA ASP A 50 -6.12 6.19 -14.83
C ASP A 50 -7.52 5.97 -15.42
N ARG A 51 -8.30 5.04 -14.86
CA ARG A 51 -9.70 4.81 -15.27
C ARG A 51 -10.63 5.98 -14.95
N LYS A 52 -10.35 6.74 -13.90
CA LYS A 52 -11.14 7.92 -13.52
C LYS A 52 -10.83 9.13 -14.41
N GLU A 53 -9.59 9.28 -14.87
CA GLU A 53 -9.22 10.39 -15.78
C GLU A 53 -9.62 10.13 -17.24
N ALA A 54 -9.86 8.87 -17.61
CA ALA A 54 -10.36 8.49 -18.93
C ALA A 54 -11.88 8.64 -19.13
N GLN A 55 -12.63 9.06 -18.09
CA GLN A 55 -14.08 9.30 -18.11
C GLN A 55 -14.39 10.79 -18.07
#